data_AF-A0A6A4W5I3-F1
#
_entry.id   AF-A0A6A4W5I3-F1
#
_cell.length_a   1.000
_cell.length_b   1.000
_cell.length_c   1.000
_cell.angle_alpha   90.00
_cell.angle_beta   90.00
_cell.angle_gamma   90.00
#
_symmetry.space_group_name_H-M   'P 1'
#
loop_
_entity.id
_entity.type
_entity.pdbx_description
1 polymer ?
#
loop_
_entity_poly.entity_id
_entity_poly.type
_entity_poly.pdbx_seq_one_letter_code
_entity_poly.pdbx_strand_id
1 'polypeptide(L)'
;MTKRGTVSTNNIILTFDSTDLPSEIRVGYVKVRVRPFVPAPMRCFRCQRFGHTKDNCRGRPTCSKCASQDHTDETCDSETPRCVNCGEGQTPHSAYDRSCPAYVKEKEIMTIKATRNLSFKEAREVYNQSHPKTSYA
;
A
#
# COMPACT_ATOMS: atom_id res chain seq x y z
N MET A 1 -3.73 14.15 -15.93
CA MET A 1 -2.47 13.60 -15.39
C MET A 1 -1.70 14.74 -14.74
N THR A 2 -1.80 14.94 -13.43
CA THR A 2 -0.88 15.83 -12.72
C THR A 2 0.26 14.97 -12.18
N LYS A 3 1.43 15.04 -12.82
CA LYS A 3 2.68 14.68 -12.15
C LYS A 3 2.66 15.49 -10.85
N ARG A 4 2.47 14.84 -9.69
CA ARG A 4 2.75 15.50 -8.41
C ARG A 4 4.16 16.03 -8.54
N GLY A 5 4.32 17.36 -8.50
CA GLY A 5 5.62 18.00 -8.62
C GLY A 5 6.57 17.34 -7.62
N THR A 6 7.82 17.14 -8.02
CA THR A 6 8.84 16.59 -7.15
C THR A 6 8.98 17.53 -5.96
N VAL A 7 8.53 17.09 -4.78
CA VAL A 7 8.72 17.85 -3.54
C VAL A 7 10.11 17.54 -3.05
N SER A 8 10.96 18.56 -2.88
CA SER A 8 12.27 18.38 -2.26
C SER A 8 12.06 17.85 -0.84
N THR A 9 12.64 16.69 -0.54
CA THR A 9 12.61 16.13 0.81
C THR A 9 14.03 15.83 1.27
N ASN A 10 14.25 15.85 2.57
CA ASN A 10 15.53 15.47 3.18
C ASN A 10 15.75 13.93 3.19
N ASN A 11 14.95 13.17 2.45
CA ASN A 11 15.06 11.71 2.38
C ASN A 11 15.75 11.29 1.09
N ILE A 12 16.72 10.40 1.20
CA ILE A 12 17.44 9.82 0.06
C ILE A 12 17.10 8.33 0.02
N ILE A 13 16.67 7.85 -1.15
CA ILE A 13 16.53 6.42 -1.42
C ILE A 13 17.76 6.00 -2.21
N LEU A 14 18.47 5.00 -1.71
CA LEU A 14 19.63 4.41 -2.36
C LEU A 14 19.28 3.03 -2.88
N THR A 15 19.78 2.70 -4.06
CA THR A 15 19.67 1.37 -4.65
C THR A 15 21.07 0.76 -4.71
N PHE A 16 21.18 -0.49 -4.29
CA PHE A 16 22.44 -1.24 -4.26
C PHE A 16 22.35 -2.37 -5.27
N ASP A 17 23.45 -2.65 -5.98
CA ASP A 17 23.55 -3.77 -6.91
C ASP A 17 23.91 -5.07 -6.18
N SER A 18 23.16 -5.37 -5.12
CA SER A 18 23.35 -6.50 -4.22
C SER A 18 22.00 -7.00 -3.72
N THR A 19 21.89 -8.30 -3.48
CA THR A 19 20.70 -8.91 -2.86
C THR A 19 20.56 -8.55 -1.40
N ASP A 20 21.68 -8.33 -0.71
CA ASP A 20 21.73 -8.01 0.70
C ASP A 20 22.01 -6.53 0.92
N LEU A 21 21.23 -5.92 1.81
CA LEU A 21 21.35 -4.52 2.16
C LEU A 21 22.53 -4.33 3.13
N PRO A 22 23.50 -3.43 2.84
CA PRO A 22 24.56 -3.15 3.79
C PRO A 22 23.98 -2.51 5.06
N SER A 23 24.49 -2.87 6.23
CA SER A 23 24.02 -2.30 7.51
C SER A 23 24.38 -0.83 7.67
N GLU A 24 25.46 -0.39 7.02
CA GLU A 24 26.00 0.97 7.08
C GLU A 24 26.63 1.35 5.74
N ILE A 25 26.55 2.64 5.41
CA ILE A 25 27.28 3.28 4.31
C ILE A 25 28.07 4.47 4.82
N ARG A 26 29.10 4.88 4.08
CA ARG A 26 29.80 6.14 4.32
C ARG A 26 29.33 7.19 3.32
N VAL A 27 28.89 8.33 3.84
CA VAL A 27 28.56 9.52 3.03
C VAL A 27 29.52 10.62 3.48
N GLY A 28 30.53 10.88 2.66
CA GLY A 28 31.68 11.70 3.06
C GLY A 28 32.38 11.08 4.28
N TYR A 29 32.48 11.85 5.37
CA TYR A 29 33.10 11.42 6.63
C TYR A 29 32.12 10.81 7.64
N VAL A 30 30.83 10.69 7.28
CA VAL A 30 29.78 10.23 8.19
C VAL A 30 29.39 8.79 7.87
N LYS A 31 29.24 7.98 8.92
CA LYS A 31 28.68 6.64 8.87
C LYS A 31 27.16 6.70 9.08
N VAL A 32 26.40 6.16 8.13
CA VAL A 32 24.92 6.22 8.13
C VAL A 32 24.37 4.80 8.10
N ARG A 33 23.49 4.48 9.06
CA ARG A 33 22.77 3.19 9.07
C ARG A 33 21.76 3.15 7.94
N VAL A 34 21.78 2.07 7.18
CA VAL A 34 20.79 1.83 6.12
C VAL A 34 19.60 1.09 6.73
N ARG A 35 18.40 1.41 6.24
CA ARG A 35 17.17 0.71 6.58
C ARG A 35 16.46 0.27 5.30
N PRO A 36 15.82 -0.90 5.27
CA PRO A 36 15.02 -1.31 4.12
C PRO A 36 13.96 -0.27 3.79
N PHE A 37 13.85 0.07 2.50
CA PHE A 37 12.77 0.91 2.02
C PHE A 37 11.49 0.08 1.87
N VAL A 38 10.45 0.43 2.64
CA VAL A 38 9.13 -0.19 2.54
C VAL A 38 8.22 0.74 1.72
N PRO A 39 7.90 0.41 0.45
CA PRO A 39 6.97 1.21 -0.34
C PRO A 39 5.57 1.14 0.26
N ALA A 40 4.81 2.23 0.12
CA ALA A 40 3.40 2.23 0.48
C ALA A 40 2.62 1.24 -0.43
N PRO A 41 1.58 0.55 0.10
CA PRO A 41 0.73 -0.31 -0.72
C PRO A 41 0.22 0.38 -1.97
N MET A 42 0.43 -0.26 -3.12
CA MET A 42 -0.01 0.28 -4.41
C MET A 42 -1.52 0.16 -4.52
N ARG A 43 -2.22 1.30 -4.51
CA ARG A 43 -3.66 1.40 -4.77
C ARG A 43 -3.92 1.82 -6.21
N CYS A 44 -4.76 1.09 -6.91
CA CYS A 44 -5.22 1.44 -8.24
C CYS A 44 -6.15 2.66 -8.17
N PHE A 45 -5.78 3.79 -8.78
CA PHE A 45 -6.63 5.00 -8.81
C PHE A 45 -7.85 4.90 -9.74
N ARG A 46 -8.07 3.74 -10.39
CA ARG A 46 -9.28 3.48 -11.18
C ARG A 46 -10.30 2.66 -10.39
N CYS A 47 -9.94 1.46 -9.96
CA CYS A 47 -10.87 0.56 -9.25
C CYS A 47 -10.70 0.56 -7.72
N GLN A 48 -9.76 1.36 -7.19
CA GLN A 48 -9.45 1.50 -5.76
C GLN A 48 -8.89 0.25 -5.07
N ARG A 49 -8.71 -0.87 -5.78
CA ARG A 49 -8.11 -2.10 -5.25
C ARG A 49 -6.59 -2.04 -5.15
N PHE A 50 -6.03 -2.81 -4.23
CA PHE A 50 -4.58 -2.95 -4.07
C PHE A 50 -3.95 -3.90 -5.09
N GLY A 51 -2.64 -3.70 -5.34
CA GLY A 51 -1.79 -4.67 -6.05
C GLY A 51 -1.58 -4.41 -7.55
N HIS A 52 -2.16 -3.35 -8.12
CA HIS A 52 -1.93 -2.99 -9.52
C HIS A 52 -2.07 -1.47 -9.76
N THR A 53 -1.48 -1.00 -10.86
CA THR A 53 -1.59 0.38 -11.33
C THR A 53 -2.88 0.60 -12.13
N LYS A 54 -3.22 1.87 -12.38
CA LYS A 54 -4.34 2.23 -13.26
C LYS A 54 -4.17 1.67 -14.68
N ASP A 55 -2.95 1.64 -15.20
CA ASP A 55 -2.66 1.24 -16.58
C ASP A 55 -2.88 -0.26 -16.79
N ASN A 56 -2.65 -1.07 -15.74
CA ASN A 56 -2.88 -2.51 -15.75
C ASN A 56 -4.26 -2.90 -15.18
N CYS A 57 -5.15 -1.91 -14.95
CA CYS A 57 -6.44 -2.14 -14.31
C CYS A 57 -7.47 -2.72 -15.29
N ARG A 58 -7.94 -3.93 -14.97
CA ARG A 58 -9.07 -4.60 -15.64
C ARG A 58 -10.43 -4.33 -14.97
N GLY A 59 -10.43 -3.64 -13.82
CA GLY A 59 -11.65 -3.29 -13.08
C GLY A 59 -12.37 -2.05 -13.62
N ARG A 60 -13.64 -1.90 -13.22
CA ARG A 60 -14.44 -0.71 -13.49
C ARG A 60 -13.96 0.48 -12.64
N PRO A 61 -14.12 1.73 -13.13
CA PRO A 61 -13.94 2.91 -12.30
C PRO A 61 -14.80 2.82 -11.04
N THR A 62 -14.25 3.19 -9.90
CA THR A 62 -14.91 3.09 -8.60
C THR A 62 -14.56 4.31 -7.77
N CYS A 63 -15.57 4.93 -7.19
CA CYS A 63 -15.44 6.09 -6.33
C CYS A 63 -14.59 5.74 -5.08
N SER A 64 -13.56 6.54 -4.80
CA SER A 64 -12.66 6.33 -3.66
C SER A 64 -13.30 6.67 -2.31
N LYS A 65 -14.39 7.45 -2.32
CA LYS A 65 -15.11 7.86 -1.10
C LYS A 65 -16.16 6.83 -0.67
N CYS A 66 -16.97 6.32 -1.60
CA CYS A 66 -18.15 5.50 -1.29
C CYS A 66 -18.23 4.15 -2.03
N ALA A 67 -17.20 3.79 -2.80
CA ALA A 67 -17.13 2.54 -3.58
C ALA A 67 -18.22 2.33 -4.65
N SER A 68 -19.04 3.34 -4.98
CA SER A 68 -19.96 3.30 -6.12
C SER A 68 -19.22 3.32 -7.47
N GLN A 69 -19.84 2.76 -8.50
CA GLN A 69 -19.35 2.78 -9.89
C GLN A 69 -20.15 3.74 -10.78
N ASP A 70 -21.15 4.43 -10.22
CA ASP A 70 -22.13 5.22 -10.99
C ASP A 70 -21.67 6.66 -11.20
N HIS A 71 -20.64 7.09 -10.47
CA HIS A 71 -20.14 8.46 -10.48
C HIS A 71 -18.63 8.53 -10.24
N THR A 72 -18.08 9.74 -10.39
CA THR A 72 -16.67 10.07 -10.15
C THR A 72 -16.44 10.68 -8.77
N ASP A 73 -15.20 10.69 -8.27
CA ASP A 73 -14.87 11.23 -6.95
C ASP A 73 -15.29 12.70 -6.78
N GLU A 74 -15.27 13.45 -7.89
CA GLU A 74 -15.65 14.86 -7.99
C GLU A 74 -17.16 15.09 -7.84
N THR A 75 -17.98 14.14 -8.28
CA THR A 75 -19.45 14.20 -8.28
C THR A 75 -20.06 13.29 -7.21
N CYS A 76 -19.29 13.01 -6.15
CA CYS A 76 -19.70 12.11 -5.08
C CYS A 76 -20.34 12.91 -3.95
N ASP A 77 -21.64 12.71 -3.78
CA ASP A 77 -22.48 13.36 -2.76
C ASP A 77 -22.81 12.42 -1.59
N SER A 78 -22.10 11.28 -1.50
CA SER A 78 -22.34 10.29 -0.45
C SER A 78 -21.85 10.78 0.91
N GLU A 79 -22.77 10.88 1.88
CA GLU A 79 -22.46 11.27 3.26
C GLU A 79 -21.77 10.15 4.06
N THR A 80 -21.96 8.89 3.65
CA THR A 80 -21.40 7.72 4.33
C THR A 80 -20.27 7.12 3.51
N PRO A 81 -19.00 7.33 3.90
CA PRO A 81 -17.87 6.79 3.16
C PRO A 81 -17.82 5.26 3.30
N ARG A 82 -17.44 4.60 2.20
CA ARG A 82 -17.29 3.15 2.11
C ARG A 82 -16.05 2.82 1.29
N CYS A 83 -15.23 1.93 1.84
CA CYS A 83 -14.04 1.43 1.19
C CYS A 83 -14.33 0.16 0.40
N VAL A 84 -13.86 0.07 -0.85
CA VAL A 84 -14.05 -1.11 -1.70
C VAL A 84 -13.26 -2.35 -1.24
N ASN A 85 -12.20 -2.12 -0.45
CA ASN A 85 -11.29 -3.19 0.00
C ASN A 85 -11.66 -3.75 1.37
N CYS A 86 -12.49 -3.02 2.11
CA CYS A 86 -12.94 -3.36 3.43
C CYS A 86 -14.40 -3.89 3.29
N GLY A 87 -14.75 -4.98 3.98
CA GLY A 87 -16.08 -5.60 3.90
C GLY A 87 -17.16 -4.83 4.67
N GLU A 88 -18.40 -5.34 4.68
CA GLU A 88 -19.46 -4.83 5.55
C GLU A 88 -19.06 -4.98 7.04
N GLY A 89 -19.59 -4.12 7.91
CA GLY A 89 -19.30 -4.14 9.35
C GLY A 89 -18.04 -3.38 9.80
N GLN A 90 -17.35 -2.70 8.90
CA GLN A 90 -16.27 -1.77 9.25
C GLN A 90 -16.81 -0.36 9.50
N THR A 91 -16.12 0.42 10.33
CA THR A 91 -16.42 1.85 10.50
C THR A 91 -16.41 2.56 9.15
N PRO A 92 -17.33 3.49 8.86
CA PRO A 92 -17.34 4.21 7.58
C PRO A 92 -16.01 4.92 7.33
N HIS A 93 -15.36 4.62 6.20
CA HIS A 93 -14.11 5.25 5.79
C HIS A 93 -13.89 5.12 4.27
N SER A 94 -13.04 5.98 3.73
CA SER A 94 -12.70 6.02 2.31
C SER A 94 -11.62 4.99 1.93
N ALA A 95 -11.50 4.66 0.65
CA ALA A 95 -10.48 3.71 0.17
C ALA A 95 -9.03 4.20 0.31
N TYR A 96 -8.81 5.49 0.61
CA TYR A 96 -7.48 6.07 0.83
C TYR A 96 -7.13 6.24 2.32
N ASP A 97 -8.03 5.84 3.22
CA ASP A 97 -7.78 5.90 4.65
C ASP A 97 -6.65 4.96 5.06
N ARG A 98 -5.67 5.49 5.82
CA ARG A 98 -4.53 4.72 6.32
C ARG A 98 -4.88 3.82 7.51
N SER A 99 -6.07 4.00 8.08
CA SER A 99 -6.61 3.15 9.13
C SER A 99 -7.43 1.97 8.61
N CYS A 100 -7.76 1.87 7.30
CA CYS A 100 -8.50 0.70 6.77
C CYS A 100 -7.72 -0.59 7.08
N PRO A 101 -8.37 -1.60 7.69
CA PRO A 101 -7.74 -2.89 7.97
C PRO A 101 -7.07 -3.53 6.75
N ALA A 102 -7.68 -3.40 5.56
CA ALA A 102 -7.06 -3.90 4.33
C ALA A 102 -5.76 -3.16 3.97
N TYR A 103 -5.69 -1.85 4.19
CA TYR A 103 -4.45 -1.08 3.98
C TYR A 103 -3.37 -1.49 4.97
N VAL A 104 -3.73 -1.64 6.26
CA VAL A 104 -2.79 -2.07 7.32
C VAL A 104 -2.21 -3.45 6.98
N LYS A 105 -3.06 -4.40 6.57
CA LYS A 105 -2.63 -5.71 6.09
C LYS A 105 -1.67 -5.63 4.91
N GLU A 106 -2.00 -4.89 3.86
CA GLU A 106 -1.09 -4.77 2.70
C GLU A 106 0.23 -4.10 3.06
N LYS A 107 0.21 -3.12 3.99
CA LYS A 107 1.42 -2.45 4.49
C LYS A 107 2.32 -3.40 5.27
N GLU A 108 1.74 -4.28 6.07
CA GLU A 108 2.50 -5.30 6.79
C GLU A 108 3.13 -6.32 5.83
N ILE A 109 2.38 -6.76 4.81
CA ILE A 109 2.91 -7.66 3.78
C ILE A 109 4.06 -7.01 3.00
N MET A 110 3.93 -5.72 2.63
CA MET A 110 5.04 -4.96 2.04
C MET A 110 6.26 -4.87 2.97
N THR A 111 6.02 -4.73 4.28
CA THR A 111 7.09 -4.68 5.29
C THR A 111 7.80 -6.01 5.39
N ILE A 112 7.08 -7.12 5.48
CA ILE A 112 7.65 -8.48 5.50
C ILE A 112 8.47 -8.72 4.24
N LYS A 113 7.92 -8.38 3.07
CA LYS A 113 8.60 -8.51 1.77
C LYS A 113 9.94 -7.77 1.77
N ALA A 114 9.95 -6.51 2.18
CA ALA A 114 11.14 -5.65 2.14
C ALA A 114 12.17 -6.00 3.24
N THR A 115 11.73 -6.42 4.42
CA THR A 115 12.63 -6.69 5.57
C THR A 115 13.21 -8.09 5.57
N ARG A 116 12.51 -9.06 4.95
CA ARG A 116 12.96 -10.47 4.87
C ARG A 116 13.46 -10.87 3.48
N ASN A 117 13.52 -9.91 2.55
CA ASN A 117 13.93 -10.13 1.16
C ASN A 117 13.15 -11.26 0.47
N LEU A 118 11.82 -11.24 0.60
CA LEU A 118 10.94 -12.28 0.06
C LEU A 118 10.23 -11.81 -1.20
N SER A 119 9.74 -12.75 -2.01
CA SER A 119 8.74 -12.45 -3.02
C SER A 119 7.43 -11.99 -2.37
N PHE A 120 6.56 -11.34 -3.14
CA PHE A 120 5.26 -10.92 -2.62
C PHE A 120 4.39 -12.09 -2.17
N LYS A 121 4.49 -13.24 -2.86
CA LYS A 121 3.73 -14.46 -2.53
C LYS A 121 4.16 -15.01 -1.16
N GLU A 122 5.45 -15.20 -0.96
CA GLU A 122 6.02 -15.72 0.30
C GLU A 122 5.73 -14.76 1.47
N ALA A 123 5.86 -13.45 1.26
CA ALA A 123 5.52 -12.46 2.28
C ALA A 123 4.05 -12.55 2.73
N ARG A 124 3.14 -12.87 1.80
CA ARG A 124 1.72 -13.05 2.13
C ARG A 124 1.45 -14.37 2.85
N GLU A 125 2.19 -15.43 2.55
CA GLU A 125 2.13 -16.69 3.28
C GLU A 125 2.58 -16.51 4.73
N VAL A 126 3.71 -15.81 4.95
CA VAL A 126 4.21 -15.44 6.28
C VAL A 126 3.18 -14.60 7.07
N TYR A 127 2.54 -13.63 6.41
CA TYR A 127 1.46 -12.86 7.04
C TYR A 127 0.30 -13.76 7.47
N ASN A 128 -0.16 -14.65 6.59
CA ASN A 128 -1.28 -15.53 6.90
C ASN A 128 -0.96 -16.54 8.02
N GLN A 129 0.30 -16.99 8.12
CA GLN A 129 0.77 -17.86 9.21
C GLN A 129 0.78 -17.14 10.56
N SER A 130 1.14 -15.85 10.58
CA SER A 130 1.13 -15.02 11.80
C SER A 130 -0.26 -14.48 12.17
N HIS A 131 -1.21 -14.48 11.22
CA HIS A 131 -2.58 -14.02 11.39
C HIS A 131 -3.58 -15.12 10.98
N PRO A 132 -3.65 -16.25 11.72
CA PRO A 132 -4.57 -17.32 11.40
C PRO A 132 -6.01 -16.80 11.45
N LYS A 133 -6.80 -17.12 10.42
CA LYS A 133 -8.23 -16.80 10.43
C LYS A 133 -8.92 -17.69 11.46
N THR A 134 -9.62 -17.10 12.41
CA THR A 134 -10.53 -17.83 13.29
C THR A 134 -11.62 -18.48 12.44
N SER A 135 -11.58 -19.80 12.26
CA SER A 135 -12.74 -20.52 11.71
C SER A 135 -13.74 -20.73 12.82
N TYR A 136 -14.89 -20.08 12.74
CA TYR A 136 -16.06 -20.54 13.48
C TYR A 136 -16.55 -21.80 12.77
N ALA A 137 -16.21 -22.96 13.35
CA ALA A 137 -16.87 -24.22 13.06
C ALA A 137 -18.24 -24.25 13.76
#